data_AF-A0A7W1GJ76-F1
#
_entry.id   AF-A0A7W1GJ76-F1
#
_cell.length_a   1.000
_cell.length_b   1.000
_cell.length_c   1.000
_cell.angle_alpha   90.00
_cell.angle_beta   90.00
_cell.angle_gamma   90.00
#
_symmetry.space_group_name_H-M   'P 1'
#
loop_
_entity.id
_entity.type
_entity.pdbx_description
1 polymer ?
#
loop_
_entity_poly.entity_id
_entity_poly.type
_entity_poly.pdbx_seq_one_letter_code
_entity_poly.pdbx_strand_id
1 'polypeptide(L)'
;MLGAVLLVTLLLTAFASSHGRTVAAPVPAPAQRLLPTGPPSPQVIALQGSLRIQLPVPQERLTAIGVYGTGDAALPLRPLGTRGNQGFITRTFHRIFGGGTGHGPRYYSMGGPSPSNTTLDVGAAAGTDVYAPVDGTVVGVTPFVINGRTIGAQIDIQPLSDPAEVVSITQLRPDPALSVGDSVASATSRIGTVADLAGIEQQELARFTQDAGNHVTIAVYPAATLSIP
;
A
#
# COMPACT_ATOMS: atom_id res chain seq x y z
N MET A 1 -50.57 21.58 -49.16
CA MET A 1 -49.21 21.09 -49.44
C MET A 1 -48.25 21.83 -48.53
N LEU A 2 -48.01 21.26 -47.34
CA LEU A 2 -47.02 21.71 -46.34
C LEU A 2 -45.74 20.93 -46.64
N GLY A 3 -44.67 21.59 -47.04
CA GLY A 3 -43.45 20.87 -47.41
C GLY A 3 -42.37 21.79 -47.95
N ALA A 4 -41.99 22.83 -47.20
CA ALA A 4 -40.79 23.63 -47.47
C ALA A 4 -40.40 24.61 -46.33
N VAL A 5 -40.78 24.33 -45.07
CA VAL A 5 -40.41 25.21 -43.92
C VAL A 5 -39.36 24.54 -43.01
N LEU A 6 -38.90 23.35 -43.38
CA LEU A 6 -38.07 22.48 -42.53
C LEU A 6 -36.69 22.29 -43.16
N LEU A 7 -35.93 23.37 -43.40
CA LEU A 7 -34.47 23.23 -43.62
C LEU A 7 -33.60 24.50 -43.50
N VAL A 8 -34.15 25.73 -43.38
CA VAL A 8 -33.33 26.95 -43.55
C VAL A 8 -33.09 27.79 -42.28
N THR A 9 -33.69 27.45 -41.13
CA THR A 9 -33.38 28.12 -39.84
C THR A 9 -32.47 27.29 -38.93
N LEU A 10 -31.69 26.36 -39.49
CA LEU A 10 -30.62 25.64 -38.77
C LEU A 10 -29.36 26.50 -38.55
N LEU A 11 -29.40 27.82 -38.81
CA LEU A 11 -28.18 28.65 -38.90
C LEU A 11 -28.08 29.88 -38.00
N LEU A 12 -29.05 30.20 -37.13
CA LEU A 12 -28.88 31.36 -36.24
C LEU A 12 -29.48 31.15 -34.85
N THR A 13 -28.66 30.62 -33.93
CA THR A 13 -28.54 31.07 -32.52
C THR A 13 -27.35 30.34 -31.89
N ALA A 14 -26.18 30.47 -32.52
CA ALA A 14 -24.93 30.45 -31.78
C ALA A 14 -24.88 31.73 -30.92
N PHE A 15 -24.24 31.65 -29.75
CA PHE A 15 -24.13 32.67 -28.69
C PHE A 15 -25.30 32.72 -27.70
N ALA A 16 -25.14 32.05 -26.57
CA ALA A 16 -24.92 32.70 -25.27
C ALA A 16 -25.09 31.68 -24.14
N SER A 17 -23.99 31.27 -23.51
CA SER A 17 -23.89 30.90 -22.08
C SER A 17 -22.51 30.31 -21.81
N SER A 18 -21.45 31.13 -21.89
CA SER A 18 -20.17 30.78 -21.28
C SER A 18 -20.35 30.83 -19.76
N HIS A 19 -20.75 29.71 -19.16
CA HIS A 19 -20.61 29.52 -17.72
C HIS A 19 -19.11 29.48 -17.45
N GLY A 20 -18.56 30.61 -17.02
CA GLY A 20 -17.20 30.70 -16.52
C GLY A 20 -17.04 29.65 -15.43
N ARG A 21 -16.34 28.57 -15.76
CA ARG A 21 -15.95 27.57 -14.78
C ARG A 21 -14.89 28.25 -13.91
N THR A 22 -15.32 28.75 -12.76
CA THR A 22 -14.42 29.14 -11.68
C THR A 22 -13.54 27.93 -11.38
N VAL A 23 -12.29 27.97 -11.86
CA VAL A 23 -11.26 27.04 -11.44
C VAL A 23 -11.03 27.34 -9.98
N ALA A 24 -11.54 26.48 -9.10
CA ALA A 24 -11.19 26.53 -7.70
C ALA A 24 -9.65 26.47 -7.62
N ALA A 25 -9.03 27.51 -7.06
CA ALA A 25 -7.61 27.52 -6.82
C ALA A 25 -7.25 26.26 -6.00
N PRO A 26 -6.20 25.52 -6.36
CA PRO A 26 -5.77 24.38 -5.57
C PRO A 26 -5.41 24.91 -4.18
N VAL A 27 -6.18 24.51 -3.17
CA VAL A 27 -5.83 24.74 -1.78
C VAL A 27 -4.48 24.04 -1.55
N PRO A 28 -3.45 24.73 -1.04
CA PRO A 28 -2.17 24.09 -0.75
C PRO A 28 -2.41 22.88 0.16
N ALA A 29 -1.79 21.75 -0.17
CA ALA A 29 -1.82 20.59 0.70
C ALA A 29 -1.31 21.00 2.11
N PRO A 30 -1.97 20.56 3.20
CA PRO A 30 -1.61 20.99 4.54
C PRO A 30 -0.14 20.67 4.84
N ALA A 31 0.59 21.65 5.39
CA ALA A 31 2.02 21.57 5.67
C ALA A 31 2.41 20.43 6.63
N GLN A 32 1.46 19.85 7.36
CA GLN A 32 1.68 18.64 8.17
C GLN A 32 2.12 17.43 7.32
N ARG A 33 1.91 17.45 6.00
CA ARG A 33 2.42 16.43 5.07
C ARG A 33 3.94 16.51 4.86
N LEU A 34 4.60 17.61 5.25
CA LEU A 34 6.02 17.88 4.97
C LEU A 34 6.97 17.61 6.14
N LEU A 35 6.44 17.41 7.36
CA LEU A 35 7.26 17.06 8.52
C LEU A 35 7.47 15.54 8.56
N PRO A 36 8.69 15.05 8.88
CA PRO A 36 8.90 13.66 9.23
C PRO A 36 7.98 13.33 10.39
N THR A 37 7.00 12.47 10.11
CA THR A 37 6.18 11.88 11.16
C THR A 37 7.04 10.85 11.87
N GLY A 38 7.01 10.87 13.20
CA GLY A 38 7.76 9.93 14.01
C GLY A 38 7.40 8.46 13.73
N PRO A 39 8.02 7.51 14.44
CA PRO A 39 7.71 6.09 14.28
C PRO A 39 6.20 5.81 14.43
N PRO A 40 5.66 4.84 13.68
CA PRO A 40 4.28 4.41 13.86
C PRO A 40 4.03 3.97 15.30
N SER A 41 2.81 4.19 15.78
CA SER A 41 2.38 3.51 17.01
C SER A 41 2.36 1.99 16.78
N PRO A 42 2.81 1.15 17.73
CA PRO A 42 2.76 -0.30 17.55
C PRO A 42 1.34 -0.78 17.24
N GLN A 43 1.16 -1.42 16.08
CA GLN A 43 -0.12 -1.91 15.60
C GLN A 43 0.10 -3.15 14.74
N VAL A 44 -0.37 -4.30 15.22
CA VAL A 44 -0.24 -5.57 14.49
C VAL A 44 -1.25 -5.61 13.34
N ILE A 45 -0.77 -5.84 12.12
CA ILE A 45 -1.59 -5.90 10.89
C ILE A 45 -1.79 -7.32 10.38
N ALA A 46 -0.92 -8.26 10.77
CA ALA A 46 -1.03 -9.66 10.40
C ALA A 46 -0.25 -10.57 11.35
N LEU A 47 -0.57 -11.85 11.29
CA LEU A 47 0.13 -12.91 12.02
C LEU A 47 0.59 -13.98 11.04
N GLN A 48 1.80 -14.47 11.25
CA GLN A 48 2.24 -15.77 10.76
C GLN A 48 2.48 -16.57 12.05
N GLY A 49 1.84 -17.73 12.25
CA GLY A 49 2.04 -18.50 13.48
C GLY A 49 1.91 -17.65 14.77
N SER A 50 3.01 -17.50 15.51
CA SER A 50 3.16 -16.61 16.67
C SER A 50 3.79 -15.25 16.33
N LEU A 51 4.43 -15.12 15.16
CA LEU A 51 5.05 -13.91 14.66
C LEU A 51 4.00 -12.81 14.42
N ARG A 52 4.27 -11.62 14.96
CA ARG A 52 3.40 -10.45 14.88
C ARG A 52 4.01 -9.42 13.93
N ILE A 53 3.34 -9.20 12.80
CA ILE A 53 3.77 -8.21 11.81
C ILE A 53 3.14 -6.86 12.18
N GLN A 54 3.98 -5.89 12.52
CA GLN A 54 3.58 -4.51 12.82
C GLN A 54 3.35 -3.71 11.54
N LEU A 55 2.53 -2.67 11.64
CA LEU A 55 2.38 -1.66 10.60
C LEU A 55 3.73 -0.93 10.38
N PRO A 56 4.31 -1.00 9.17
CA PRO A 56 5.65 -0.45 8.92
C PRO A 56 5.65 1.03 8.54
N VAL A 57 4.49 1.68 8.38
CA VAL A 57 4.40 3.11 8.02
C VAL A 57 3.57 3.86 9.07
N PRO A 58 3.83 5.16 9.30
CA PRO A 58 3.02 5.96 10.23
C PRO A 58 1.53 5.90 9.89
N GLN A 59 0.67 5.78 10.90
CA GLN A 59 -0.78 5.59 10.74
C GLN A 59 -1.44 6.66 9.86
N GLU A 60 -1.02 7.91 10.02
CA GLU A 60 -1.51 9.06 9.26
C GLU A 60 -1.03 9.09 7.81
N ARG A 61 -0.05 8.25 7.45
CA ARG A 61 0.45 8.07 6.09
C ARG A 61 -0.11 6.82 5.40
N LEU A 62 -0.72 5.91 6.16
CA LEU A 62 -1.33 4.70 5.65
C LEU A 62 -2.51 5.04 4.73
N THR A 63 -2.46 4.57 3.48
CA THR A 63 -3.54 4.78 2.50
C THR A 63 -4.43 3.53 2.35
N ALA A 64 -3.85 2.34 2.36
CA ALA A 64 -4.58 1.07 2.36
C ALA A 64 -3.70 -0.09 2.84
N ILE A 65 -4.33 -1.19 3.23
CA ILE A 65 -3.64 -2.49 3.37
C ILE A 65 -4.28 -3.44 2.37
N GLY A 66 -3.48 -3.95 1.44
CA GLY A 66 -3.83 -4.98 0.48
C GLY A 66 -3.37 -6.35 0.95
N VAL A 67 -4.13 -7.40 0.64
CA VAL A 67 -3.79 -8.79 1.01
C VAL A 67 -4.11 -9.71 -0.16
N TYR A 68 -3.15 -10.52 -0.58
CA TYR A 68 -3.30 -11.44 -1.71
C TYR A 68 -2.40 -12.67 -1.54
N GLY A 69 -2.62 -13.67 -2.39
CA GLY A 69 -1.78 -14.85 -2.48
C GLY A 69 -1.04 -14.86 -3.81
N THR A 70 0.28 -15.06 -3.78
CA THR A 70 1.12 -15.14 -5.00
C THR A 70 1.43 -16.57 -5.43
N GLY A 71 1.17 -17.57 -4.58
CA GLY A 71 1.43 -18.99 -4.87
C GLY A 71 2.91 -19.40 -4.73
N ASP A 72 3.76 -18.47 -4.32
CA ASP A 72 5.20 -18.69 -4.09
C ASP A 72 5.44 -19.48 -2.79
N ALA A 73 6.70 -19.75 -2.44
CA ALA A 73 7.11 -20.39 -1.17
C ALA A 73 6.82 -19.56 0.10
N ALA A 74 6.04 -18.49 -0.01
CA ALA A 74 5.64 -17.62 1.08
C ALA A 74 4.64 -18.33 2.02
N LEU A 75 4.83 -18.14 3.32
CA LEU A 75 4.00 -18.73 4.37
C LEU A 75 2.65 -17.99 4.47
N PRO A 76 1.57 -18.70 4.83
CA PRO A 76 0.25 -18.09 4.96
C PRO A 76 0.22 -17.11 6.13
N LEU A 77 -0.29 -15.92 5.85
CA LEU A 77 -0.53 -14.83 6.79
C LEU A 77 -2.01 -14.77 7.17
N ARG A 78 -2.27 -14.49 8.44
CA ARG A 78 -3.59 -14.17 8.98
C ARG A 78 -3.68 -12.65 9.18
N PRO A 79 -4.28 -11.90 8.23
CA PRO A 79 -4.46 -10.46 8.39
C PRO A 79 -5.37 -10.16 9.58
N LEU A 80 -5.08 -9.05 10.28
CA LEU A 80 -5.87 -8.55 11.40
C LEU A 80 -6.63 -7.29 10.99
N GLY A 81 -7.83 -7.12 11.55
CA GLY A 81 -8.68 -5.97 11.33
C GLY A 81 -9.96 -6.29 10.56
N THR A 82 -10.57 -5.29 9.93
CA THR A 82 -11.87 -5.44 9.25
C THR A 82 -11.68 -5.46 7.75
N ARG A 83 -12.19 -6.52 7.11
CA ARG A 83 -12.13 -6.69 5.66
C ARG A 83 -13.04 -5.68 4.96
N GLY A 84 -12.47 -4.76 4.19
CA GLY A 84 -13.18 -3.65 3.54
C GLY A 84 -14.02 -4.04 2.32
N ASN A 85 -13.77 -5.19 1.69
CA ASN A 85 -14.51 -5.69 0.53
C ASN A 85 -15.58 -6.75 0.86
N GLN A 86 -15.84 -7.00 2.15
CA GLN A 86 -16.98 -7.80 2.59
C GLN A 86 -18.26 -6.97 2.43
N GLY A 87 -18.80 -6.90 1.21
CA GLY A 87 -20.01 -6.14 0.91
C GLY A 87 -20.18 -5.60 -0.51
N PHE A 88 -19.36 -6.00 -1.49
CA PHE A 88 -19.45 -5.45 -2.85
C PHE A 88 -20.70 -5.87 -3.67
N ILE A 89 -21.68 -6.57 -3.05
CA ILE A 89 -22.98 -6.88 -3.68
C ILE A 89 -24.08 -5.86 -3.29
N THR A 90 -23.84 -4.91 -2.39
CA THR A 90 -24.88 -3.94 -1.95
C THR A 90 -24.54 -2.48 -2.27
N ARG A 91 -23.98 -2.21 -3.45
CA ARG A 91 -23.56 -0.86 -3.86
C ARG A 91 -24.70 0.01 -4.43
N THR A 92 -25.78 0.24 -3.67
CA THR A 92 -26.73 1.30 -4.08
C THR A 92 -27.30 2.17 -2.95
N PHE A 93 -27.34 1.79 -1.67
CA PHE A 93 -28.07 2.64 -0.71
C PHE A 93 -27.32 2.90 0.60
N HIS A 94 -27.12 4.20 0.84
CA HIS A 94 -26.67 4.85 2.08
C HIS A 94 -25.17 5.05 2.27
N ARG A 95 -24.70 6.14 1.64
CA ARG A 95 -24.01 7.23 2.36
C ARG A 95 -24.59 7.30 3.79
N ILE A 96 -23.74 7.20 4.83
CA ILE A 96 -24.07 7.12 6.28
C ILE A 96 -24.10 5.68 6.84
N PHE A 97 -22.94 5.07 7.10
CA PHE A 97 -22.68 4.10 8.18
C PHE A 97 -21.14 4.05 8.39
N GLY A 98 -20.51 4.64 9.40
CA GLY A 98 -21.08 5.17 10.64
C GLY A 98 -21.62 4.06 11.53
N GLY A 99 -20.81 3.06 11.90
CA GLY A 99 -21.20 2.07 12.90
C GLY A 99 -20.50 0.73 12.74
N GLY A 100 -19.50 0.48 13.58
CA GLY A 100 -18.82 -0.80 13.68
C GLY A 100 -17.51 -0.64 14.44
N THR A 101 -17.56 -0.85 15.74
CA THR A 101 -16.41 -0.93 16.66
C THR A 101 -15.55 -2.14 16.32
N GLY A 102 -14.85 -2.10 15.19
CA GLY A 102 -13.75 -3.00 14.88
C GLY A 102 -12.45 -2.28 15.25
N HIS A 103 -11.87 -2.62 16.40
CA HIS A 103 -10.56 -2.11 16.77
C HIS A 103 -9.50 -2.80 15.91
N GLY A 104 -9.17 -2.22 14.76
CA GLY A 104 -8.14 -2.75 13.86
C GLY A 104 -8.09 -2.03 12.50
N PRO A 105 -6.99 -2.17 11.75
CA PRO A 105 -6.84 -1.52 10.45
C PRO A 105 -7.82 -2.12 9.42
N ARG A 106 -8.20 -1.33 8.41
CA ARG A 106 -9.02 -1.82 7.30
C ARG A 106 -8.10 -2.46 6.26
N TYR A 107 -8.39 -3.70 5.86
CA TYR A 107 -7.64 -4.37 4.80
C TYR A 107 -8.55 -4.80 3.64
N TYR A 108 -7.99 -4.86 2.44
CA TYR A 108 -8.67 -5.22 1.21
C TYR A 108 -8.03 -6.48 0.64
N SER A 109 -8.82 -7.48 0.30
CA SER A 109 -8.28 -8.64 -0.41
C SER A 109 -8.24 -8.37 -1.90
N MET A 110 -7.06 -8.54 -2.48
CA MET A 110 -6.74 -8.32 -3.88
C MET A 110 -6.58 -9.70 -4.56
N GLY A 111 -7.07 -9.83 -5.80
CA GLY A 111 -7.13 -11.11 -6.51
C GLY A 111 -8.45 -11.88 -6.34
N GLY A 112 -8.60 -12.96 -7.13
CA GLY A 112 -9.72 -13.91 -7.03
C GLY A 112 -9.69 -14.69 -5.71
N PRO A 113 -10.61 -15.66 -5.48
CA PRO A 113 -10.59 -16.49 -4.29
C PRO A 113 -9.31 -17.36 -4.25
N SER A 114 -8.23 -16.81 -3.71
CA SER A 114 -6.97 -17.51 -3.46
C SER A 114 -6.99 -18.06 -2.03
N PRO A 115 -6.58 -19.33 -1.81
CA PRO A 115 -6.77 -20.02 -0.53
C PRO A 115 -5.79 -19.59 0.58
N SER A 116 -4.71 -18.87 0.26
CA SER A 116 -3.72 -18.42 1.24
C SER A 116 -3.36 -16.96 1.00
N ASN A 117 -3.61 -16.11 2.01
CA ASN A 117 -3.10 -14.74 2.04
C ASN A 117 -1.61 -14.83 2.35
N THR A 118 -0.71 -14.77 1.36
CA THR A 118 0.74 -14.93 1.60
C THR A 118 1.48 -13.60 1.64
N THR A 119 0.82 -12.52 1.21
CA THR A 119 1.46 -11.24 0.93
C THR A 119 0.60 -10.08 1.43
N LEU A 120 1.25 -9.05 1.96
CA LEU A 120 0.63 -7.80 2.40
C LEU A 120 1.23 -6.62 1.64
N ASP A 121 0.39 -5.80 1.03
CA ASP A 121 0.81 -4.48 0.54
C ASP A 121 0.38 -3.42 1.55
N VAL A 122 1.33 -2.61 2.02
CA VAL A 122 1.06 -1.49 2.92
C VAL A 122 1.24 -0.19 2.15
N GLY A 123 0.12 0.41 1.77
CA GLY A 123 0.06 1.61 0.95
C GLY A 123 0.46 2.87 1.70
N ALA A 124 1.33 3.65 1.09
CA ALA A 124 1.69 5.00 1.52
C ALA A 124 2.35 5.75 0.36
N ALA A 125 2.34 7.08 0.42
CA ALA A 125 2.97 7.89 -0.62
C ALA A 125 4.49 7.62 -0.71
N ALA A 126 5.05 7.70 -1.93
CA ALA A 126 6.49 7.58 -2.14
C ALA A 126 7.27 8.56 -1.26
N GLY A 127 8.38 8.08 -0.69
CA GLY A 127 9.19 8.84 0.27
C GLY A 127 8.70 8.79 1.72
N THR A 128 7.55 8.16 2.00
CA THR A 128 7.12 7.89 3.39
C THR A 128 8.13 6.98 4.08
N ASP A 129 8.47 7.28 5.33
CA ASP A 129 9.36 6.44 6.13
C ASP A 129 8.77 5.06 6.39
N VAL A 130 9.61 4.05 6.24
CA VAL A 130 9.31 2.64 6.47
C VAL A 130 10.12 2.16 7.67
N TYR A 131 9.44 1.51 8.59
CA TYR A 131 9.96 0.99 9.84
C TYR A 131 9.92 -0.54 9.86
N ALA A 132 10.80 -1.15 10.65
CA ALA A 132 10.86 -2.59 10.78
C ALA A 132 9.50 -3.16 11.24
N PRO A 133 8.92 -4.15 10.54
CA PRO A 133 7.64 -4.74 10.94
C PRO A 133 7.79 -5.75 12.09
N VAL A 134 9.00 -6.19 12.39
CA VAL A 134 9.31 -7.19 13.42
C VAL A 134 10.62 -6.83 14.12
N ASP A 135 10.80 -7.32 15.35
CA ASP A 135 12.09 -7.27 16.04
C ASP A 135 13.00 -8.35 15.44
N GLY A 136 14.26 -8.03 15.15
CA GLY A 136 15.14 -9.01 14.54
C GLY A 136 16.48 -8.47 14.06
N THR A 137 17.11 -9.25 13.20
CA THR A 137 18.39 -8.92 12.57
C THR A 137 18.20 -8.79 11.07
N VAL A 138 18.76 -7.75 10.47
CA VAL A 138 18.81 -7.61 9.01
C VAL A 138 19.75 -8.68 8.45
N VAL A 139 19.24 -9.58 7.61
CA VAL A 139 20.01 -10.67 7.00
C VAL A 139 20.24 -10.47 5.50
N GLY A 140 19.54 -9.53 4.88
CA GLY A 140 19.71 -9.21 3.47
C GLY A 140 19.27 -7.79 3.12
N VAL A 141 20.04 -7.15 2.23
CA VAL A 141 19.66 -5.92 1.54
C VAL A 141 20.07 -6.09 0.08
N THR A 142 19.11 -6.31 -0.80
CA THR A 142 19.37 -6.62 -2.22
C THR A 142 18.58 -5.70 -3.14
N PRO A 143 19.07 -5.37 -4.35
CA PRO A 143 18.30 -4.57 -5.30
C PRO A 143 16.99 -5.24 -5.68
N PHE A 144 15.88 -4.49 -5.64
CA PHE A 144 14.59 -4.95 -6.13
C PHE A 144 14.38 -4.44 -7.55
N VAL A 145 14.33 -5.36 -8.50
CA VAL A 145 14.35 -5.08 -9.94
C VAL A 145 13.04 -5.51 -10.57
N ILE A 146 12.35 -4.59 -11.25
CA ILE A 146 11.16 -4.85 -12.06
C ILE A 146 11.51 -4.51 -13.52
N ASN A 147 11.26 -5.43 -14.44
CA ASN A 147 11.50 -5.25 -15.88
C ASN A 147 12.93 -4.73 -16.20
N GLY A 148 13.94 -5.22 -15.47
CA GLY A 148 15.34 -4.80 -15.63
C GLY A 148 15.70 -3.44 -15.02
N ARG A 149 14.75 -2.73 -14.42
CA ARG A 149 14.98 -1.45 -13.73
C ARG A 149 15.01 -1.67 -12.23
N THR A 150 16.05 -1.18 -11.56
CA THR A 150 16.09 -1.15 -10.09
C THR A 150 15.08 -0.12 -9.59
N ILE A 151 14.09 -0.59 -8.82
CA ILE A 151 12.98 0.23 -8.30
C ILE A 151 13.23 0.61 -6.83
N GLY A 152 13.97 -0.23 -6.13
CA GLY A 152 14.36 -0.03 -4.75
C GLY A 152 15.20 -1.21 -4.30
N ALA A 153 14.92 -1.70 -3.11
CA ALA A 153 15.54 -2.86 -2.51
C ALA A 153 14.50 -3.80 -1.92
N GLN A 154 14.95 -5.01 -1.69
CA GLN A 154 14.40 -5.97 -0.75
C GLN A 154 15.24 -5.93 0.52
N ILE A 155 14.59 -5.85 1.67
CA ILE A 155 15.20 -5.94 2.99
C ILE A 155 14.62 -7.16 3.68
N ASP A 156 15.52 -8.05 4.10
CA ASP A 156 15.17 -9.30 4.75
C ASP A 156 15.55 -9.22 6.22
N ILE A 157 14.58 -9.46 7.10
CA ILE A 157 14.76 -9.45 8.55
C ILE A 157 14.46 -10.85 9.09
N GLN A 158 15.43 -11.45 9.76
CA GLN A 158 15.23 -12.68 10.53
C GLN A 158 14.64 -12.30 11.90
N PRO A 159 13.40 -12.72 12.22
CA PRO A 159 12.77 -12.35 13.49
C PRO A 159 13.51 -12.96 14.69
N LEU A 160 13.61 -12.19 15.78
CA LEU A 160 14.17 -12.70 17.03
C LEU A 160 13.28 -13.78 17.67
N SER A 161 11.96 -13.64 17.53
CA SER A 161 10.98 -14.58 18.11
C SER A 161 10.85 -15.89 17.35
N ASP A 162 11.23 -15.88 16.06
CA ASP A 162 11.19 -17.07 15.21
C ASP A 162 12.31 -17.02 14.14
N PRO A 163 13.53 -17.46 14.49
CA PRO A 163 14.66 -17.42 13.56
C PRO A 163 14.57 -18.43 12.40
N ALA A 164 13.59 -19.34 12.42
CA ALA A 164 13.38 -20.27 11.31
C ALA A 164 12.68 -19.60 10.11
N GLU A 165 12.31 -18.32 10.24
CA GLU A 165 11.62 -17.54 9.24
C GLU A 165 12.40 -16.28 8.87
N VAL A 166 12.03 -15.69 7.74
CA VAL A 166 12.48 -14.36 7.32
C VAL A 166 11.30 -13.56 6.82
N VAL A 167 11.22 -12.31 7.30
CA VAL A 167 10.28 -11.31 6.84
C VAL A 167 10.96 -10.48 5.76
N SER A 168 10.45 -10.57 4.54
CA SER A 168 10.95 -9.82 3.40
C SER A 168 10.08 -8.60 3.16
N ILE A 169 10.71 -7.44 3.01
CA ILE A 169 10.08 -6.15 2.70
C ILE A 169 10.66 -5.64 1.39
N THR A 170 9.83 -5.43 0.36
CA THR A 170 10.27 -4.95 -0.95
C THR A 170 9.69 -3.57 -1.30
N GLN A 171 10.14 -3.01 -2.43
CA GLN A 171 9.68 -1.71 -2.96
C GLN A 171 9.96 -0.52 -2.04
N LEU A 172 11.11 -0.53 -1.36
CA LEU A 172 11.60 0.60 -0.59
C LEU A 172 13.01 0.99 -1.01
N ARG A 173 13.38 2.26 -0.80
CA ARG A 173 14.77 2.70 -0.81
C ARG A 173 15.34 2.51 0.60
N PRO A 174 16.39 1.69 0.80
CA PRO A 174 16.99 1.47 2.11
C PRO A 174 17.45 2.76 2.76
N ASP A 175 17.39 2.79 4.10
CA ASP A 175 18.11 3.82 4.85
C ASP A 175 19.62 3.62 4.64
N PRO A 176 20.40 4.65 4.23
CA PRO A 176 21.83 4.52 4.00
C PRO A 176 22.63 4.06 5.23
N ALA A 177 22.08 4.23 6.44
CA ALA A 177 22.70 3.75 7.67
C ALA A 177 22.43 2.25 7.94
N LEU A 178 21.50 1.62 7.23
CA LEU A 178 21.12 0.22 7.45
C LEU A 178 22.11 -0.73 6.77
N SER A 179 22.59 -1.71 7.53
CA SER A 179 23.51 -2.74 7.08
C SER A 179 23.03 -4.14 7.46
N VAL A 180 23.49 -5.15 6.72
CA VAL A 180 23.32 -6.56 7.12
C VAL A 180 24.04 -6.79 8.44
N GLY A 181 23.36 -7.47 9.37
CA GLY A 181 23.80 -7.70 10.74
C GLY A 181 23.23 -6.71 11.76
N ASP A 182 22.60 -5.61 11.32
CA ASP A 182 21.98 -4.65 12.22
C ASP A 182 20.80 -5.27 12.98
N SER A 183 20.72 -4.95 14.28
CA SER A 183 19.54 -5.24 15.09
C SER A 183 18.50 -4.14 14.90
N VAL A 184 17.25 -4.55 14.63
CA VAL A 184 16.12 -3.65 14.41
C VAL A 184 14.99 -3.92 15.40
N ALA A 185 14.33 -2.85 15.83
CA ALA A 185 13.17 -2.88 16.70
C ALA A 185 11.90 -2.53 15.91
N SER A 186 10.88 -3.36 16.09
CA SER A 186 9.59 -3.23 15.41
C SER A 186 8.92 -1.88 15.67
N ALA A 187 8.30 -1.33 14.64
CA ALA A 187 7.66 -0.02 14.62
C ALA A 187 8.57 1.18 15.00
N THR A 188 9.87 0.97 15.25
CA THR A 188 10.77 2.00 15.82
C THR A 188 12.01 2.23 14.96
N SER A 189 12.68 1.15 14.52
CA SER A 189 13.84 1.25 13.64
C SER A 189 13.38 1.58 12.23
N ARG A 190 13.79 2.75 11.72
CA ARG A 190 13.59 3.10 10.32
C ARG A 190 14.52 2.26 9.44
N ILE A 191 13.96 1.63 8.41
CA ILE A 191 14.69 0.77 7.47
C ILE A 191 14.74 1.36 6.06
N GLY A 192 13.98 2.41 5.78
CA GLY A 192 14.03 3.09 4.50
C GLY A 192 12.85 4.02 4.24
N THR A 193 12.55 4.23 2.96
CA THR A 193 11.38 4.97 2.49
C THR A 193 10.67 4.25 1.35
N VAL A 194 9.35 4.41 1.24
CA VAL A 194 8.55 3.86 0.13
C VAL A 194 9.14 4.31 -1.22
N ALA A 195 9.40 3.36 -2.11
CA ALA A 195 9.87 3.65 -3.46
C ALA A 195 8.76 4.31 -4.30
N ASP A 196 9.16 5.01 -5.37
CA ASP A 196 8.18 5.55 -6.31
C ASP A 196 7.96 4.54 -7.45
N LEU A 197 6.77 3.93 -7.45
CA LEU A 197 6.31 2.96 -8.45
C LEU A 197 5.52 3.65 -9.58
N ALA A 198 5.28 4.96 -9.49
CA ALA A 198 4.46 5.68 -10.45
C ALA A 198 5.04 5.57 -11.87
N GLY A 199 4.20 5.15 -12.82
CA GLY A 199 4.57 5.00 -14.23
C GLY A 199 5.39 3.76 -14.57
N ILE A 200 5.60 2.85 -13.61
CA ILE A 200 6.34 1.59 -13.83
C ILE A 200 5.37 0.43 -14.03
N GLU A 201 4.32 0.37 -13.20
CA GLU A 201 3.32 -0.69 -13.25
C GLU A 201 2.00 -0.18 -12.65
N GLN A 202 0.87 -0.70 -13.14
CA GLN A 202 -0.45 -0.39 -12.62
C GLN A 202 -0.71 -1.25 -11.38
N GLN A 203 -0.50 -0.69 -10.20
CA GLN A 203 -0.67 -1.42 -8.94
C GLN A 203 -2.15 -1.71 -8.65
N GLU A 204 -2.48 -2.94 -8.27
CA GLU A 204 -3.85 -3.31 -7.88
C GLU A 204 -4.33 -2.50 -6.67
N LEU A 205 -3.41 -2.15 -5.76
CA LEU A 205 -3.69 -1.28 -4.61
C LEU A 205 -4.13 0.13 -5.02
N ALA A 206 -3.73 0.61 -6.20
CA ALA A 206 -4.11 1.93 -6.70
C ALA A 206 -5.63 2.12 -6.85
N ARG A 207 -6.40 1.02 -6.92
CA ARG A 207 -7.88 1.05 -6.91
C ARG A 207 -8.45 1.52 -5.58
N PHE A 208 -7.67 1.47 -4.50
CA PHE A 208 -8.07 1.75 -3.14
C PHE A 208 -7.33 2.96 -2.53
N THR A 209 -6.35 3.52 -3.23
CA THR A 209 -5.50 4.61 -2.71
C THR A 209 -5.56 5.87 -3.59
N GLN A 210 -5.01 6.97 -3.07
CA GLN A 210 -4.94 8.27 -3.77
C GLN A 210 -3.48 8.66 -4.13
N ASP A 211 -2.53 7.73 -3.97
CA ASP A 211 -1.08 7.90 -4.07
C ASP A 211 -0.45 7.05 -5.19
N ALA A 212 -1.24 6.80 -6.25
CA ALA A 212 -0.91 5.92 -7.37
C ALA A 212 -0.65 4.44 -7.01
N GLY A 213 -0.98 4.03 -5.78
CA GLY A 213 -0.80 2.65 -5.33
C GLY A 213 0.63 2.34 -4.88
N ASN A 214 1.42 3.36 -4.55
CA ASN A 214 2.72 3.18 -3.91
C ASN A 214 2.55 2.42 -2.58
N HIS A 215 3.40 1.44 -2.35
CA HIS A 215 3.36 0.59 -1.16
C HIS A 215 4.73 -0.03 -0.90
N VAL A 216 4.86 -0.64 0.27
CA VAL A 216 5.82 -1.73 0.48
C VAL A 216 5.06 -3.05 0.47
N THR A 217 5.69 -4.10 -0.05
CA THR A 217 5.17 -5.47 0.03
C THR A 217 5.90 -6.21 1.15
N ILE A 218 5.15 -6.95 1.97
CA ILE A 218 5.66 -7.81 3.03
C ILE A 218 5.24 -9.25 2.76
N ALA A 219 6.20 -10.15 2.83
CA ALA A 219 5.99 -11.60 2.80
C ALA A 219 6.87 -12.30 3.84
N VAL A 220 6.48 -13.51 4.24
CA VAL A 220 7.25 -14.31 5.19
C VAL A 220 7.63 -15.63 4.53
N TYR A 221 8.90 -16.02 4.67
CA TYR A 221 9.46 -17.23 4.07
C TYR A 221 10.16 -18.09 5.13
N PRO A 222 10.26 -19.41 4.95
CA PRO A 222 11.22 -20.20 5.71
C PRO A 222 12.64 -19.68 5.48
N ALA A 223 13.46 -19.56 6.52
CA ALA A 223 14.84 -19.10 6.39
C ALA A 223 15.67 -20.01 5.45
N ALA A 224 15.33 -21.31 5.39
CA ALA A 224 16.00 -22.28 4.52
C ALA A 224 15.80 -22.02 3.01
N THR A 225 14.84 -21.18 2.60
CA THR A 225 14.61 -20.85 1.19
C THR A 225 15.41 -19.65 0.70
N LEU A 226 16.14 -18.95 1.58
CA LEU A 226 17.05 -17.88 1.17
C LEU A 226 18.30 -18.47 0.54
N SER A 227 18.39 -18.37 -0.78
CA SER A 227 19.65 -18.55 -1.48
C SER A 227 20.45 -17.26 -1.29
N ILE A 228 21.49 -17.31 -0.47
CA ILE A 228 22.52 -16.27 -0.46
C ILE A 228 23.34 -16.48 -1.75
N PRO A 229 23.35 -15.53 -2.70
CA PRO A 229 24.21 -15.65 -3.87
C PRO A 229 25.70 -15.63 -3.53
#